data_AF-A0A9D2JC44-F1
#
_entry.id   AF-A0A9D2JC44-F1
#
_cell.length_a   1.000
_cell.length_b   1.000
_cell.length_c   1.000
_cell.angle_alpha   90.00
_cell.angle_beta   90.00
_cell.angle_gamma   90.00
#
_symmetry.space_group_name_H-M   'P 1'
#
loop_
_entity.id
_entity.type
_entity.pdbx_description
1 polymer ?
#
loop_
_entity_poly.entity_id
_entity_poly.type
_entity_poly.pdbx_seq_one_letter_code
_entity_poly.pdbx_strand_id
1 'polypeptide(L)' 'MEHTSRQAVIQKLKDAGCSRELAEQFLVLEEKGKRKEQLALLSRHRSCLQDQVRREEQRIDCLDYLAYQLEKAVQAK' A
#
# COMPACT_ATOMS: atom_id res chain seq x y z
N MET A 1 -7.66 13.72 -24.01
CA MET A 1 -7.51 13.73 -22.54
C MET A 1 -8.38 12.60 -22.01
N GLU A 2 -7.80 11.62 -21.32
CA GLU A 2 -8.46 10.35 -20.98
C GLU A 2 -9.77 10.55 -20.21
N HIS A 3 -10.89 10.20 -20.84
CA HIS A 3 -12.12 9.90 -20.14
C HIS A 3 -11.94 8.54 -19.45
N THR A 4 -11.30 8.53 -18.28
CA THR A 4 -11.29 7.33 -17.45
C THR A 4 -12.72 7.14 -16.96
N SER A 5 -13.42 6.10 -17.44
CA SER A 5 -14.76 5.78 -16.95
C SER A 5 -14.72 5.53 -15.44
N ARG A 6 -15.81 5.79 -14.72
CA ARG A 6 -15.93 5.54 -13.26
C ARG A 6 -15.44 4.14 -12.88
N GLN A 7 -15.70 3.17 -13.76
CA GLN A 7 -15.29 1.78 -13.61
C GLN A 7 -13.78 1.60 -13.70
N ALA A 8 -13.12 2.31 -14.62
CA ALA A 8 -11.66 2.32 -14.71
C ALA A 8 -10.99 3.04 -13.52
N VAL A 9 -11.63 4.06 -12.94
CA VAL A 9 -11.16 4.68 -11.68
C VAL A 9 -11.24 3.68 -10.54
N ILE A 10 -12.36 2.98 -10.37
CA ILE A 10 -12.53 1.95 -9.33
C ILE A 10 -11.48 0.84 -9.49
N GLN A 11 -11.23 0.39 -10.71
CA GLN A 11 -10.23 -0.64 -10.98
C GLN A 11 -8.82 -0.16 -10.59
N LYS A 12 -8.44 1.07 -10.97
CA LYS A 12 -7.16 1.67 -10.57
C LYS A 12 -7.01 1.76 -9.04
N LEU A 13 -8.08 2.11 -8.32
CA LEU A 13 -8.08 2.14 -6.85
C LEU A 13 -7.89 0.73 -6.27
N LYS A 14 -8.58 -0.27 -6.82
CA LYS A 14 -8.45 -1.66 -6.41
C LYS A 14 -7.04 -2.20 -6.67
N ASP A 15 -6.46 -1.90 -7.84
CA ASP A 15 -5.10 -2.31 -8.20
C ASP A 15 -4.06 -1.64 -7.31
N ALA A 16 -4.34 -0.42 -6.81
CA ALA A 16 -3.53 0.27 -5.80
C ALA A 16 -3.74 -0.29 -4.37
N GLY A 17 -4.49 -1.38 -4.21
CA GLY A 17 -4.78 -1.99 -2.92
C GLY A 17 -5.72 -1.17 -2.04
N CYS A 18 -6.47 -0.21 -2.62
CA CYS A 18 -7.46 0.54 -1.86
C CYS A 18 -8.60 -0.39 -1.44
N SER A 19 -9.06 -0.24 -0.20
CA SER A 19 -10.24 -0.96 0.27
C SER A 19 -11.49 -0.47 -0.44
N ARG A 20 -12.57 -1.26 -0.36
CA ARG A 20 -13.86 -0.88 -0.92
C ARG A 20 -14.37 0.42 -0.30
N GLU A 21 -14.22 0.57 1.01
CA GLU A 21 -14.65 1.76 1.76
C GLU A 21 -13.89 3.01 1.29
N LEU A 22 -12.58 2.88 1.02
CA LEU A 22 -11.78 3.97 0.49
C LEU A 22 -12.24 4.34 -0.93
N ALA A 23 -12.51 3.36 -1.77
CA ALA A 23 -13.02 3.61 -3.13
C ALA A 23 -14.40 4.29 -3.11
N GLU A 24 -15.31 3.87 -2.24
CA GLU A 24 -16.62 4.51 -2.06
C GLU A 24 -16.46 5.97 -1.59
N GLN A 25 -15.61 6.23 -0.60
CA GLN A 25 -15.31 7.59 -0.15
C GLN A 25 -14.69 8.45 -1.26
N PHE A 26 -13.78 7.88 -2.06
CA PHE A 26 -13.15 8.57 -3.18
C PHE A 26 -14.18 9.03 -4.21
N LEU A 27 -15.16 8.18 -4.54
CA LEU A 27 -16.23 8.50 -5.50
C LEU A 27 -17.19 9.56 -4.95
N VAL A 28 -17.54 9.50 -3.66
CA VAL A 28 -18.38 10.54 -3.03
C VAL A 28 -17.68 11.91 -3.07
N LEU A 29 -16.36 11.95 -2.88
CA LEU A 29 -15.59 13.18 -3.00
C LEU A 29 -15.47 13.65 -4.46
N GLU A 30 -15.43 12.72 -5.41
CA GLU A 30 -15.46 13.02 -6.85
C GLU A 30 -16.75 13.74 -7.25
N GLU A 31 -17.89 13.19 -6.87
CA GLU A 31 -19.22 13.75 -7.16
C GLU A 31 -19.39 15.15 -6.54
N LYS A 32 -18.70 15.42 -5.43
CA LYS A 32 -18.69 16.73 -4.75
C LYS A 32 -17.61 17.69 -5.25
N GLY A 33 -16.79 17.31 -6.23
CA GLY A 33 -15.68 18.13 -6.74
C GLY A 33 -14.53 18.36 -5.75
N LYS A 34 -14.47 17.57 -4.67
CA LYS A 34 -13.55 17.72 -3.54
C LYS A 34 -12.18 17.09 -3.82
N ARG A 35 -11.46 17.65 -4.81
CA ARG A 35 -10.18 17.09 -5.30
C ARG A 35 -9.08 17.06 -4.23
N LYS A 36 -9.01 18.06 -3.33
CA LYS A 36 -8.00 18.09 -2.27
C LYS A 36 -8.20 16.94 -1.28
N GLU A 37 -9.44 16.67 -0.91
CA GLU A 37 -9.79 15.57 -0.01
C GLU A 37 -9.54 14.20 -0.68
N GLN A 38 -9.78 14.06 -1.99
CA GLN A 38 -9.39 12.85 -2.74
C GLN A 38 -7.88 12.61 -2.68
N LEU A 39 -7.07 13.64 -2.90
CA LEU A 39 -5.60 13.52 -2.81
C LEU A 39 -5.12 13.19 -1.40
N ALA A 40 -5.76 13.76 -0.38
CA ALA A 40 -5.46 13.45 1.02
C ALA A 40 -5.78 11.99 1.36
N LEU A 41 -6.93 11.49 0.89
CA LEU A 41 -7.34 10.10 1.04
C LEU A 41 -6.31 9.12 0.43
N LEU A 42 -5.86 9.37 -0.80
CA LEU A 42 -4.82 8.58 -1.47
C LEU A 42 -3.47 8.66 -0.75
N SER A 43 -3.09 9.85 -0.28
CA SER A 43 -1.83 10.07 0.41
C SER A 43 -1.77 9.30 1.74
N ARG A 44 -2.89 9.27 2.47
CA ARG A 44 -3.04 8.47 3.69
C ARG A 44 -2.91 6.97 3.40
N HIS A 45 -3.57 6.47 2.35
CA HIS A 45 -3.46 5.07 1.94
C HIS A 45 -2.01 4.70 1.59
N ARG A 46 -1.35 5.55 0.79
CA ARG A 46 0.07 5.37 0.46
C ARG A 46 0.95 5.28 1.71
N SER A 47 0.75 6.14 2.70
CA SER A 47 1.51 6.08 3.96
C SER A 47 1.30 4.75 4.68
N CYS A 48 0.06 4.26 4.74
CA CYS A 48 -0.26 2.97 5.35
C CYS A 48 0.49 1.80 4.66
N LEU A 49 0.50 1.78 3.33
CA LEU A 49 1.23 0.78 2.55
C LEU A 49 2.73 0.86 2.82
N GLN A 50 3.31 2.06 2.86
CA GLN A 50 4.72 2.25 3.17
C GLN A 50 5.07 1.75 4.58
N ASP A 51 4.21 2.02 5.56
CA ASP A 51 4.43 1.54 6.92
C ASP A 51 4.30 0.02 7.02
N GLN A 52 3.41 -0.59 6.24
CA GLN A 52 3.33 -2.04 6.12
C GLN A 52 4.60 -2.62 5.51
N VAL A 53 5.08 -2.09 4.38
CA VAL A 53 6.33 -2.54 3.75
C VAL A 53 7.49 -2.45 4.72
N ARG A 54 7.69 -1.31 5.39
CA ARG A 54 8.77 -1.15 6.37
C ARG A 54 8.70 -2.16 7.51
N ARG A 55 7.50 -2.48 8.00
CA ARG A 55 7.33 -3.51 9.04
C ARG A 55 7.72 -4.89 8.53
N GLU A 56 7.32 -5.24 7.32
CA GLU A 56 7.66 -6.54 6.74
C GLU A 56 9.16 -6.63 6.41
N GLU A 57 9.78 -5.56 5.90
CA GLU A 57 11.24 -5.45 5.71
C GLU A 57 11.98 -5.69 7.03
N GLN A 58 11.58 -5.02 8.12
CA GLN A 58 12.20 -5.24 9.45
C GLN A 58 12.08 -6.70 9.93
N ARG A 59 10.96 -7.36 9.64
CA ARG A 59 10.75 -8.76 9.99
C ARG A 59 11.65 -9.68 9.16
N ILE A 60 11.82 -9.38 7.88
CA ILE A 60 12.73 -10.11 6.98
C ILE A 60 14.17 -9.94 7.48
N ASP A 61 14.61 -8.71 7.76
CA ASP A 61 15.96 -8.45 8.28
C ASP A 61 16.26 -9.27 9.54
N CYS A 62 15.30 -9.39 10.46
CA CYS A 62 15.45 -10.21 11.66
C CYS A 62 15.60 -11.70 11.34
N LEU A 63 14.83 -12.21 10.37
CA LEU A 63 14.90 -13.60 9.94
C LEU A 63 16.23 -13.89 9.23
N ASP A 64 16.66 -13.00 8.35
CA ASP A 64 17.93 -13.12 7.63
C ASP A 64 19.12 -13.13 8.58
N TYR A 65 19.08 -12.27 9.60
CA TYR A 65 20.12 -12.26 10.63
C TYR A 65 20.15 -13.57 11.43
N LEU A 66 18.98 -14.11 11.81
CA LEU A 66 18.90 -15.41 12.49
C LEU A 66 19.43 -16.54 11.60
N ALA A 67 19.05 -16.57 10.32
CA ALA A 67 19.53 -17.55 9.36
C ALA A 67 21.06 -17.50 9.24
N TYR A 68 21.64 -16.30 9.10
CA TYR A 68 23.08 -16.09 9.05
C TYR A 68 23.80 -16.65 10.29
N GLN A 69 23.27 -16.41 11.49
CA GLN A 69 23.85 -16.95 12.73
C GLN A 69 23.87 -18.48 12.72
N LEU A 70 22.79 -19.12 12.26
CA LEU A 70 22.68 -20.56 12.18
C LEU A 70 23.64 -21.14 11.13
N GLU A 71 23.70 -20.54 9.94
CA GLU A 71 24.63 -20.95 8.87
C GLU A 71 26.08 -20.90 9.35
N LYS A 72 26.47 -19.83 10.04
CA LYS A 72 27.81 -19.70 10.61
C LYS A 72 28.11 -20.78 11.66
N ALA A 73 27.12 -21.14 12.50
CA ALA A 73 27.28 -22.19 13.50
C ALA A 73 27.45 -23.59 12.86
N VAL A 74 26.82 -23.83 11.70
CA VAL A 74 26.97 -25.07 10.94
C VAL A 74 28.34 -25.17 10.26
N GLN A 75 28.87 -24.06 9.72
CA GLN A 75 30.16 -24.03 9.02
C GLN A 75 31.38 -24.04 9.94
N ALA A 76 31.21 -23.78 11.23
CA ALA A 76 32.28 -23.80 12.23
C ALA A 76 32.55 -25.20 12.83
N LYS A 77 32.02 -26.27 12.21
CA LYS A 77 32.27 -27.68 12.54
C LYS A 77 33.07 -28.36 11.44
#